data_AF-A0A6G0YII0-F1
#
_entry.id   AF-A0A6G0YII0-F1
#
_cell.length_a   1.000
_cell.length_b   1.000
_cell.length_c   1.000
_cell.angle_alpha   90.00
_cell.angle_beta   90.00
_cell.angle_gamma   90.00
#
_symmetry.space_group_name_H-M   'P 1'
#
loop_
_entity.id
_entity.type
_entity.pdbx_description
1 polymer ?
#
loop_
_entity_poly.entity_id
_entity_poly.type
_entity_poly.pdbx_seq_one_letter_code
_entity_poly.pdbx_strand_id
1 'polypeptide(L)' 'MLGSKAVQAFRQFSTTAVRRGHAYEGPGHNLPFDVFSKYKFTLYTALFFSSGFALPFLMVRYVRKRSG' A
#
# COMPACT_ATOMS: atom_id res chain seq x y z
N MET A 1 37.55 -7.28 -23.18
CA MET A 1 36.47 -7.60 -22.21
C MET A 1 36.13 -6.45 -21.24
N LEU A 2 36.74 -5.25 -21.34
CA LEU A 2 36.45 -4.10 -20.47
C LEU A 2 35.12 -3.40 -20.78
N GLY A 3 34.68 -3.37 -22.05
CA GLY A 3 33.47 -2.64 -22.46
C GLY A 3 32.18 -3.19 -21.85
N SER A 4 32.07 -4.51 -21.64
CA SER A 4 30.90 -5.12 -21.01
C SER A 4 30.78 -4.78 -19.52
N LYS A 5 31.91 -4.58 -18.83
CA LYS A 5 31.93 -4.20 -17.40
C LYS A 5 31.55 -2.75 -17.18
N ALA A 6 31.98 -1.85 -18.07
CA ALA A 6 31.54 -0.45 -18.05
C ALA A 6 30.01 -0.34 -18.27
N VAL A 7 29.49 -1.03 -19.29
CA VAL A 7 28.03 -1.09 -19.55
C VAL A 7 27.28 -1.70 -18.37
N GLN A 8 27.83 -2.74 -17.73
CA GLN A 8 27.24 -3.36 -16.55
C GLN A 8 27.22 -2.41 -15.34
N ALA A 9 28.29 -1.63 -15.13
CA ALA A 9 28.38 -0.62 -14.07
C ALA A 9 27.40 0.55 -14.28
N PHE A 10 27.27 1.06 -15.51
CA PHE A 10 26.28 2.10 -15.83
C PHE A 10 24.84 1.63 -15.62
N ARG A 11 24.54 0.37 -15.97
CA ARG A 11 23.23 -0.26 -15.72
C ARG A 11 22.96 -0.41 -14.22
N GLN A 12 23.95 -0.91 -13.46
CA GLN A 12 23.83 -1.05 -12.00
C GLN A 12 23.60 0.31 -11.33
N PHE A 13 24.38 1.33 -11.68
CA PHE A 13 24.21 2.69 -11.14
C PHE A 13 22.83 3.29 -11.43
N SER A 14 22.34 3.15 -12.67
CA SER A 14 21.01 3.64 -13.07
C SER A 14 19.90 2.93 -12.30
N THR A 15 20.01 1.62 -12.08
CA THR A 15 19.03 0.86 -11.26
C THR A 15 19.05 1.26 -9.79
N THR A 16 20.21 1.61 -9.22
CA THR A 16 20.31 2.08 -7.83
C THR A 16 19.75 3.50 -7.67
N ALA A 17 19.98 4.39 -8.64
CA ALA A 17 19.46 5.75 -8.60
C ALA A 17 17.92 5.79 -8.70
N VAL A 18 17.32 4.98 -9.56
CA VAL A 18 15.85 4.86 -9.67
C VAL A 18 15.23 4.34 -8.37
N ARG A 19 15.91 3.43 -7.65
CA ARG A 19 15.43 2.90 -6.37
C ARG A 19 15.59 3.90 -5.21
N ARG A 20 16.45 4.90 -5.35
CA ARG A 20 16.69 5.98 -4.36
C ARG A 20 15.85 7.24 -4.59
N GLY A 21 14.98 7.25 -5.60
CA GLY A 21 14.03 8.34 -5.81
C GLY A 21 12.99 8.38 -4.69
N HIS A 22 13.26 9.13 -3.62
CA HIS A 22 12.31 9.63 -2.61
C HIS A 22 11.40 8.61 -1.90
N ALA A 23 11.73 7.31 -1.89
CA ALA A 23 11.08 6.37 -0.98
C ALA A 23 11.68 6.56 0.41
N TYR A 24 10.84 6.88 1.40
CA TYR A 24 11.27 6.88 2.80
C TYR A 24 11.73 5.46 3.16
N GLU A 25 12.96 5.33 3.67
CA GLU A 25 13.51 4.04 4.07
C GLU A 25 13.03 3.68 5.49
N GLY A 26 12.75 2.40 5.74
CA GLY A 26 12.41 1.88 7.07
C GLY A 26 11.01 1.27 7.16
N PRO A 27 10.71 0.56 8.27
CA PRO A 27 9.43 -0.10 8.48
C PRO A 27 8.26 0.89 8.39
N GLY A 28 7.18 0.51 7.69
CA GLY A 28 5.96 1.32 7.59
C GLY A 28 5.96 2.35 6.47
N HIS A 29 7.13 2.73 5.95
CA HIS A 29 7.24 3.67 4.83
C HIS A 29 6.96 3.05 3.45
N ASN A 30 6.94 1.71 3.37
CA ASN A 30 6.56 0.96 2.16
C ASN A 30 5.06 0.69 2.08
N LEU A 31 4.27 1.16 3.05
CA LEU A 31 2.83 0.94 3.09
C LEU A 31 2.09 2.10 2.41
N PRO A 32 0.96 1.84 1.74
CA PRO A 32 0.16 2.88 1.11
C PRO A 32 -0.68 3.69 2.12
N PHE A 33 -0.43 3.53 3.42
CA PHE A 33 -1.11 4.25 4.50
C PHE A 33 -0.13 4.53 5.65
N ASP A 34 -0.41 5.61 6.38
CA ASP A 34 0.42 6.07 7.49
C ASP A 34 0.17 5.22 8.75
N VAL A 35 1.26 4.69 9.32
CA VAL A 35 1.28 3.87 10.56
C VAL A 35 1.94 4.58 11.74
N PHE A 36 2.50 5.77 11.54
CA PHE A 36 3.27 6.47 12.58
C PHE A 36 2.36 7.22 13.55
N SER A 37 1.21 7.71 13.08
CA SER A 37 0.19 8.30 13.93
C SER A 37 -0.78 7.24 14.46
N LYS A 38 -0.75 7.01 15.78
CA LYS A 38 -1.60 6.02 16.46
C LYS A 38 -3.08 6.25 16.18
N TYR A 39 -3.55 7.49 16.31
CA TYR A 39 -4.96 7.83 16.13
C TYR A 39 -5.41 7.66 14.66
N LYS A 40 -4.60 8.12 13.70
CA LYS A 40 -4.92 7.94 12.27
C LYS A 40 -4.95 6.47 11.88
N PHE A 41 -3.95 5.72 12.31
CA PHE A 41 -3.85 4.29 12.02
C PHE A 41 -5.04 3.51 12.60
N THR A 42 -5.40 3.77 13.86
CA THR A 42 -6.58 3.14 14.49
C THR A 42 -7.86 3.49 13.76
N LEU A 43 -8.05 4.75 13.39
CA LEU A 43 -9.24 5.19 12.65
C LEU A 43 -9.34 4.49 11.29
N TYR A 44 -8.26 4.48 10.51
CA TYR A 44 -8.25 3.81 9.20
C TYR A 44 -8.47 2.31 9.31
N THR A 45 -7.86 1.66 10.30
CA THR A 45 -8.06 0.24 10.58
C THR A 45 -9.53 -0.05 10.89
N ALA A 46 -10.12 0.71 11.82
CA ALA A 46 -11.52 0.54 12.19
C ALA A 46 -12.46 0.72 10.99
N LEU A 47 -12.27 1.78 10.20
CA LEU A 47 -13.11 2.06 9.03
C LEU A 47 -12.95 1.00 7.93
N PHE A 48 -11.73 0.58 7.63
CA PHE A 48 -11.47 -0.42 6.60
C PHE A 48 -12.14 -1.77 6.94
N PHE A 49 -11.91 -2.28 8.16
CA PHE A 49 -12.50 -3.57 8.55
C PHE A 49 -14.01 -3.48 8.79
N SER A 50 -14.49 -2.44 9.45
CA SER A 50 -15.93 -2.29 9.71
C SER A 50 -16.74 -2.12 8.43
N SER A 51 -16.24 -1.39 7.43
CA SER A 51 -16.94 -1.23 6.14
C SER A 51 -17.04 -2.56 5.39
N GLY A 52 -15.95 -3.30 5.26
CA GLY A 52 -15.96 -4.63 4.66
C GLY A 52 -16.86 -5.61 5.41
N PHE A 53 -16.80 -5.59 6.75
CA PHE A 53 -17.62 -6.47 7.59
C PHE A 53 -19.11 -6.12 7.56
N ALA A 54 -19.47 -4.84 7.49
CA ALA A 54 -20.87 -4.39 7.49
C ALA A 54 -21.59 -4.69 6.16
N LEU A 55 -20.86 -4.78 5.04
CA LEU A 55 -21.43 -4.91 3.70
C LEU A 55 -22.42 -6.10 3.55
N PRO A 56 -22.08 -7.35 3.92
CA PRO A 56 -23.03 -8.47 3.81
C PRO A 56 -24.34 -8.24 4.57
N PHE A 57 -24.29 -7.66 5.78
CA PHE A 57 -25.48 -7.37 6.58
C PHE A 57 -26.36 -6.30 5.92
N LEU A 58 -25.74 -5.26 5.36
CA LEU A 58 -26.46 -4.22 4.62
C LEU A 58 -27.09 -4.80 3.35
N MET A 59 -26.41 -5.70 2.64
CA MET A 59 -26.94 -6.35 1.44
C MET A 59 -28.12 -7.26 1.76
N VAL A 60 -28.04 -8.07 2.82
CA VAL A 60 -29.18 -8.88 3.28
C VAL A 60 -30.36 -8.00 3.66
N ARG A 61 -30.12 -6.91 4.40
CA ARG A 61 -31.18 -5.94 4.75
C ARG A 61 -31.81 -5.33 3.50
N TYR A 62 -31.01 -5.01 2.50
CA TYR A 62 -31.45 -4.42 1.26
C TYR A 62 -32.30 -5.39 0.43
N VAL A 63 -31.85 -6.63 0.27
CA VAL A 63 -32.61 -7.68 -0.42
C VAL A 63 -33.93 -7.95 0.31
N ARG A 64 -33.89 -8.16 1.63
CA ARG A 64 -35.09 -8.41 2.43
C ARG A 64 -36.14 -7.30 2.28
N LYS A 65 -35.72 -6.03 2.23
CA LYS A 65 -36.64 -4.89 2.03
C LYS A 65 -37.28 -4.82 0.64
N ARG A 66 -36.72 -5.50 -0.36
CA ARG A 66 -37.25 -5.53 -1.73
C ARG A 66 -38.13 -6.73 -2.03
N SER A 67 -38.01 -7.79 -1.23
CA SER A 67 -38.71 -9.06 -1.45
C SER A 67 -40.03 -9.19 -0.68
N GLY A 68 -40.45 -8.16 0.05
CA GLY A 68 -41.76 -8.08 0.72
C GLY A 68 -42.49 -6.84 0.28
#